data_AF-A0A3M0KJP4-F1
#
_entry.id   AF-A0A3M0KJP4-F1
#
_cell.length_a   1.000
_cell.length_b   1.000
_cell.length_c   1.000
_cell.angle_alpha   90.00
_cell.angle_beta   90.00
_cell.angle_gamma   90.00
#
_symmetry.space_group_name_H-M   'P 1'
#
loop_
_entity.id
_entity.type
_entity.pdbx_description
1 polymer ?
#
loop_
_entity_poly.entity_id
_entity_poly.type
_entity_poly.pdbx_seq_one_letter_code
_entity_poly.pdbx_strand_id
1 'polypeptide(L)'
;MLPQNWNLGIIDIKDCFFQIPLHPDDAPRFTFLIPTLNREAPRKKYHWKFLPQGMKNSPSICQWYLSSLLSPVCIAVGEAIILHYMDDVLVCAPNDDLLSHALDLTIDSLVVAAGFELHEERIQRMPPWKYLGLKIGKRTIVPQKLVVKNSIKILADVQQFCGSLNWVRSWLGLTTEDLDPLFNLLKGENCQLQLKAKPPVMVKDPATRETEGPHDLITWGHGYTCVSTPPGLKWVPAEWVKPFIPKTAKPPAEAPQVASAAWRRRKRRTFSF
;
A
#
# COMPACT_ATOMS: atom_id res chain seq x y z
N MET A 1 -26.45 -9.27 1.87
CA MET A 1 -27.00 -8.85 0.56
C MET A 1 -27.98 -7.72 0.82
N LEU A 2 -28.05 -6.73 -0.07
CA LEU A 2 -29.05 -5.66 0.07
C LEU A 2 -30.46 -6.21 -0.20
N PRO A 3 -31.47 -5.83 0.58
CA PRO A 3 -32.84 -6.27 0.35
C PRO A 3 -33.34 -5.85 -1.03
N GLN A 4 -34.15 -6.71 -1.65
CA GLN A 4 -34.72 -6.44 -2.97
C GLN A 4 -35.80 -5.36 -2.88
N ASN A 5 -35.81 -4.44 -3.85
CA ASN A 5 -36.77 -3.33 -3.99
C ASN A 5 -36.69 -2.22 -2.93
N TRP A 6 -35.62 -2.19 -2.14
CA TRP A 6 -35.39 -1.07 -1.22
C TRP A 6 -34.76 0.12 -1.95
N ASN A 7 -35.06 1.32 -1.45
CA ASN A 7 -34.54 2.56 -1.98
C ASN A 7 -33.13 2.80 -1.46
N LEU A 8 -32.29 3.41 -2.30
CA LEU A 8 -30.85 3.53 -2.09
C LEU A 8 -30.42 4.99 -2.20
N GLY A 9 -29.58 5.42 -1.26
CA GLY A 9 -28.82 6.65 -1.31
C GLY A 9 -27.34 6.34 -1.09
N ILE A 10 -26.46 6.98 -1.85
CA ILE A 10 -25.00 6.89 -1.62
C ILE A 10 -24.42 8.27 -1.39
N ILE A 11 -23.54 8.37 -0.41
CA ILE A 11 -22.77 9.56 -0.07
C ILE A 11 -21.30 9.23 -0.30
N ASP A 12 -20.62 10.04 -1.12
CA ASP A 12 -19.18 9.97 -1.36
C ASP A 12 -18.51 11.14 -0.61
N ILE A 13 -17.71 10.80 0.41
CA ILE A 13 -17.00 11.75 1.26
C ILE A 13 -15.66 12.11 0.60
N LYS A 14 -15.67 13.21 -0.15
CA LYS A 14 -14.48 13.70 -0.84
C LYS A 14 -13.32 13.94 0.14
N ASP A 15 -12.12 13.49 -0.23
CA ASP A 15 -10.89 13.79 0.52
C ASP A 15 -10.97 13.39 2.01
N CYS A 16 -11.74 12.33 2.33
CA CYS A 16 -12.08 11.94 3.70
C CYS A 16 -10.87 11.88 4.66
N PHE A 17 -9.71 11.42 4.21
CA PHE A 17 -8.50 11.39 5.03
C PHE A 17 -8.05 12.78 5.51
N PHE A 18 -8.13 13.79 4.64
CA PHE A 18 -7.71 15.14 4.97
C PHE A 18 -8.70 15.88 5.88
N GLN A 19 -9.84 15.26 6.19
CA GLN A 19 -10.83 15.78 7.13
C GLN A 19 -10.67 15.16 8.53
N ILE A 20 -9.92 14.05 8.65
CA ILE A 20 -9.69 13.38 9.94
C ILE A 20 -8.43 13.98 10.59
N PRO A 21 -8.56 14.64 11.76
CA PRO A 21 -7.43 15.27 12.42
C PRO A 21 -6.44 14.22 12.92
N LEU A 22 -5.15 14.54 12.78
CA LEU A 22 -4.07 13.76 13.37
C LEU A 22 -3.75 14.30 14.77
N HIS A 23 -3.43 13.41 15.71
CA HIS A 23 -3.05 13.83 17.05
C HIS A 23 -1.75 14.68 17.01
N PRO A 24 -1.67 15.82 17.73
CA PRO A 24 -0.49 16.69 17.70
C PRO A 24 0.82 15.99 18.06
N ASP A 25 0.80 15.02 18.97
CA ASP A 25 1.99 14.26 19.38
C ASP A 25 2.54 13.36 18.27
N ASP A 26 1.72 13.02 17.27
CA ASP A 26 2.15 12.24 16.11
C ASP A 26 2.73 13.11 15.00
N ALA A 27 2.50 14.43 15.01
CA ALA A 27 2.97 15.36 13.99
C ALA A 27 4.48 15.22 13.65
N PRO A 28 5.40 15.05 14.62
CA PRO A 28 6.82 14.87 14.31
C PRO A 28 7.11 13.64 13.45
N ARG A 29 6.34 12.55 13.60
CA ARG A 29 6.51 11.29 12.85
C ARG A 29 6.15 11.44 11.38
N PHE A 30 5.29 12.41 11.06
CA PHE A 30 4.78 12.67 9.71
C PHE A 30 5.37 13.95 9.10
N THR A 31 6.61 14.26 9.46
CA THR A 31 7.33 15.39 8.88
C THR A 31 7.92 15.03 7.51
N PHE A 32 7.84 15.94 6.54
CA PHE A 32 8.55 15.85 5.26
C PHE A 32 9.24 17.18 4.89
N LEU A 33 10.17 17.10 3.94
CA LEU A 33 10.91 18.24 3.40
C LEU A 33 10.50 18.49 1.94
N ILE A 34 10.24 19.74 1.59
CA ILE A 34 10.00 20.12 0.19
C ILE A 34 11.34 20.52 -0.45
N PRO A 35 11.76 19.88 -1.55
CA PRO A 35 12.97 20.25 -2.27
C PRO A 35 12.80 21.62 -2.93
N THR A 36 13.88 22.40 -2.98
CA THR A 36 13.94 23.68 -3.68
C THR A 36 14.54 23.50 -5.06
N LEU A 37 14.11 24.33 -6.03
CA LEU A 37 14.65 24.34 -7.39
C LEU A 37 16.18 24.50 -7.31
N ASN A 38 16.92 23.61 -7.95
CA ASN A 38 18.39 23.58 -7.97
C ASN A 38 19.08 23.67 -6.59
N ARG A 39 18.37 23.39 -5.49
CA ARG A 39 18.86 23.60 -4.11
C ARG A 39 19.23 25.06 -3.79
N GLU A 40 18.64 26.03 -4.48
CA GLU A 40 18.91 27.46 -4.32
C GLU A 40 18.63 27.99 -2.90
N ALA A 41 17.73 27.33 -2.16
CA ALA A 41 17.41 27.68 -0.78
C ALA A 41 17.34 26.44 0.13
N PRO A 42 17.48 26.61 1.46
CA PRO A 42 17.23 25.53 2.42
C PRO A 42 15.84 24.92 2.24
N ARG A 43 15.74 23.60 2.43
CA ARG A 43 14.47 22.88 2.30
C ARG A 43 13.51 23.28 3.40
N LYS A 44 12.27 23.55 3.03
CA LYS A 44 11.20 23.84 3.99
C LYS A 44 10.67 22.53 4.60
N LYS A 45 10.44 22.54 5.91
CA LYS A 45 9.95 21.41 6.70
C LYS A 45 8.45 21.59 6.97
N TYR A 46 7.66 20.58 6.66
CA TYR A 46 6.21 20.54 6.89
C TYR A 46 5.85 19.25 7.62
N HIS A 47 4.71 19.24 8.30
CA HIS A 47 4.13 18.03 8.87
C HIS A 47 2.66 17.96 8.53
N TRP A 48 2.11 16.75 8.54
CA TRP A 48 0.68 16.55 8.37
C TRP A 48 -0.08 16.99 9.62
N LYS A 49 -1.21 17.68 9.40
CA LYS A 49 -2.21 18.01 10.45
C LYS A 49 -3.40 17.05 10.44
N PHE A 50 -3.61 16.39 9.32
CA PHE A 50 -4.68 15.44 9.07
C PHE A 50 -4.09 14.10 8.64
N LEU A 51 -4.93 13.09 8.53
CA LEU A 51 -4.51 11.75 8.17
C LEU A 51 -3.83 11.75 6.77
N PRO A 52 -2.56 11.33 6.65
CA PRO A 52 -1.86 11.38 5.37
C PRO A 52 -2.34 10.28 4.42
N GLN A 53 -2.51 10.62 3.15
CA GLN A 53 -2.76 9.66 2.09
C GLN A 53 -1.48 8.84 1.80
N GLY A 54 -1.63 7.52 1.68
CA GLY A 54 -0.52 6.61 1.43
C GLY A 54 0.12 6.01 2.70
N MET A 55 -0.27 6.45 3.90
CA MET A 55 0.04 5.69 5.11
C MET A 55 -0.78 4.40 5.14
N LYS A 56 -0.11 3.27 5.41
CA LYS A 56 -0.70 1.92 5.41
C LYS A 56 -1.96 1.80 6.28
N ASN A 57 -1.98 2.47 7.42
CA ASN A 57 -3.07 2.37 8.39
C ASN A 57 -4.17 3.43 8.19
N SER A 58 -3.98 4.40 7.29
CA SER A 58 -4.99 5.44 7.05
C SER A 58 -6.36 4.88 6.70
N PRO A 59 -6.49 3.86 5.82
CA PRO A 59 -7.78 3.23 5.54
C PRO A 59 -8.46 2.68 6.80
N SER A 60 -7.72 2.00 7.67
CA SER A 60 -8.27 1.42 8.90
C SER A 60 -8.69 2.48 9.91
N ILE A 61 -7.90 3.54 10.06
CA ILE A 61 -8.24 4.68 10.94
C ILE A 61 -9.50 5.38 10.43
N CYS A 62 -9.58 5.62 9.12
CA CYS A 62 -10.74 6.22 8.47
C CYS A 62 -12.00 5.38 8.66
N GLN A 63 -11.91 4.07 8.42
CA GLN A 63 -13.01 3.13 8.62
C GLN A 63 -13.51 3.15 10.07
N TRP A 64 -12.58 3.09 11.03
CA TRP A 64 -12.93 3.09 12.44
C TRP A 64 -13.59 4.42 12.85
N TYR A 65 -13.01 5.54 12.44
CA TYR A 65 -13.52 6.87 12.76
C TYR A 65 -14.95 7.08 12.23
N LEU A 66 -15.19 6.75 10.97
CA LEU A 66 -16.54 6.81 10.38
C LEU A 66 -17.51 5.85 11.05
N SER A 67 -17.05 4.64 11.40
CA SER A 67 -17.89 3.69 12.14
C SER A 67 -18.31 4.24 13.51
N SER A 68 -17.41 4.92 14.22
CA SER A 68 -17.73 5.57 15.49
C SER A 68 -18.74 6.72 15.34
N LEU A 69 -18.63 7.51 14.27
CA LEU A 69 -19.57 8.61 13.98
C LEU A 69 -20.96 8.10 13.56
N LEU A 70 -21.03 7.04 12.78
CA LEU A 70 -22.27 6.48 12.28
C LEU A 70 -22.94 5.52 13.27
N SER A 71 -22.21 5.06 14.30
CA SER A 71 -22.76 4.13 15.30
C SER A 71 -24.05 4.62 15.97
N PRO A 72 -24.17 5.88 16.42
CA PRO A 72 -25.43 6.37 16.98
C PRO A 72 -26.55 6.45 15.94
N VAL A 73 -26.22 6.81 14.70
CA VAL A 73 -27.17 6.88 13.58
C VAL A 73 -27.73 5.49 13.32
N CYS A 74 -26.88 4.46 13.19
CA CYS A 74 -27.29 3.08 12.97
C CYS A 74 -28.24 2.54 14.05
N ILE A 75 -28.15 3.03 15.29
CA ILE A 75 -29.08 2.65 16.38
C ILE A 75 -30.42 3.40 16.25
N ALA A 76 -30.37 4.65 15.78
CA ALA A 76 -31.56 5.50 15.63
C ALA A 76 -32.40 5.13 14.40
N VAL A 77 -31.77 4.77 13.28
CA VAL A 77 -32.49 4.33 12.08
C VAL A 77 -32.88 2.86 12.18
N GLY A 78 -34.14 2.63 12.57
CA GLY A 78 -34.68 1.29 12.86
C GLY A 78 -34.44 0.23 11.78
N GLU A 79 -35.22 0.25 10.68
CA GLU A 79 -35.12 -0.79 9.63
C GLU A 79 -34.10 -0.45 8.53
N ALA A 80 -33.54 0.77 8.52
CA ALA A 80 -32.61 1.16 7.46
C ALA A 80 -31.25 0.50 7.65
N ILE A 81 -30.58 0.20 6.54
CA ILE A 81 -29.26 -0.40 6.51
C ILE A 81 -28.27 0.66 6.05
N ILE A 82 -27.29 0.96 6.89
CA ILE A 82 -26.16 1.81 6.55
C ILE A 82 -24.92 0.93 6.40
N LEU A 83 -24.34 0.93 5.21
CA LEU A 83 -23.07 0.28 4.90
C LEU A 83 -22.06 1.36 4.58
N HIS A 84 -20.85 1.25 5.08
CA HIS A 84 -19.80 2.18 4.71
C HIS A 84 -18.47 1.47 4.51
N TYR A 85 -17.73 1.93 3.53
CA TYR A 85 -16.37 1.51 3.26
C TYR A 85 -15.54 2.74 2.95
N MET A 86 -14.65 3.09 3.89
CA MET A 86 -13.86 4.31 3.82
C MET A 86 -14.76 5.52 3.50
N ASP A 87 -14.50 6.23 2.41
CA ASP A 87 -15.20 7.41 1.93
C ASP A 87 -16.59 7.16 1.33
N ASP A 88 -16.93 5.92 0.97
CA ASP A 88 -18.24 5.57 0.40
C ASP A 88 -19.21 5.13 1.51
N VAL A 89 -20.35 5.81 1.65
CA VAL A 89 -21.45 5.44 2.54
C VAL A 89 -22.70 5.14 1.70
N LEU A 90 -23.29 3.97 1.89
CA LEU A 90 -24.53 3.51 1.29
C LEU A 90 -25.61 3.41 2.36
N VAL A 91 -26.74 4.08 2.13
CA VAL A 91 -27.94 4.02 2.96
C VAL A 91 -29.04 3.35 2.15
N CYS A 92 -29.70 2.36 2.74
CA CYS A 92 -30.75 1.57 2.10
C CYS A 92 -31.96 1.47 3.03
N ALA A 93 -33.16 1.77 2.54
CA ALA A 93 -34.38 1.75 3.35
C ALA A 93 -35.60 1.24 2.55
N PRO A 94 -36.62 0.68 3.20
CA PRO A 94 -37.82 0.13 2.55
C PRO A 94 -38.70 1.17 1.84
N ASN A 95 -38.68 2.44 2.27
CA ASN A 95 -39.48 3.52 1.69
C ASN A 95 -38.68 4.84 1.61
N ASP A 96 -39.17 5.79 0.81
CA ASP A 96 -38.48 7.07 0.56
C ASP A 96 -38.43 7.99 1.78
N ASP A 97 -39.45 7.96 2.64
CA ASP A 97 -39.50 8.79 3.85
C ASP A 97 -38.40 8.36 4.84
N LEU A 98 -38.28 7.04 5.08
CA LEU A 98 -37.24 6.48 5.94
C LEU A 98 -35.85 6.63 5.31
N LEU A 99 -35.72 6.52 3.99
CA LEU A 99 -34.45 6.77 3.30
C LEU A 99 -34.01 8.22 3.51
N SER A 100 -34.92 9.18 3.31
CA SER A 100 -34.63 10.61 3.46
C SER A 100 -34.23 10.92 4.90
N HIS A 101 -34.99 10.43 5.87
CA HIS A 101 -34.68 10.58 7.29
C HIS A 101 -33.31 9.97 7.65
N ALA A 102 -33.01 8.77 7.16
CA ALA A 102 -31.73 8.11 7.41
C ALA A 102 -30.54 8.85 6.78
N LEU A 103 -30.71 9.36 5.56
CA LEU A 103 -29.72 10.18 4.89
C LEU A 103 -29.46 11.48 5.65
N ASP A 104 -30.50 12.18 6.09
CA ASP A 104 -30.36 13.44 6.82
C ASP A 104 -29.62 13.22 8.15
N LEU A 105 -29.97 12.18 8.92
CA LEU A 105 -29.22 11.83 10.14
C LEU A 105 -27.76 11.47 9.87
N THR A 106 -27.50 10.78 8.76
CA THR A 106 -26.12 10.44 8.34
C THR A 106 -25.33 11.70 7.98
N ILE A 107 -25.94 12.61 7.23
CA ILE A 107 -25.36 13.89 6.83
C ILE A 107 -25.10 14.76 8.07
N ASP A 108 -26.06 14.85 8.99
CA ASP A 108 -25.93 15.62 10.23
C ASP A 108 -24.79 15.08 11.10
N SER A 109 -24.65 13.75 11.24
CA SER A 109 -23.52 13.17 11.96
C SER A 109 -22.17 13.52 11.32
N LEU A 110 -22.07 13.45 9.98
CA LEU A 110 -20.84 13.77 9.26
C LEU A 110 -20.51 15.27 9.32
N VAL A 111 -21.47 16.15 9.07
CA VAL A 111 -21.23 17.60 8.95
C VAL A 111 -21.22 18.27 10.32
N VAL A 112 -22.24 18.04 11.15
CA VAL A 112 -22.41 18.76 12.41
C VAL A 112 -21.52 18.19 13.51
N ALA A 113 -21.41 16.86 13.63
CA ALA A 113 -20.61 16.26 14.69
C ALA A 113 -19.12 16.13 14.32
N ALA A 114 -18.80 15.78 13.07
CA ALA A 114 -17.42 15.59 12.64
C ALA A 114 -16.82 16.78 11.86
N GLY A 115 -17.64 17.74 11.43
CA GLY A 115 -17.17 18.91 10.67
C GLY A 115 -16.80 18.58 9.23
N PHE A 116 -17.35 17.51 8.64
CA PHE A 116 -16.99 17.10 7.29
C PHE A 116 -17.59 18.03 6.23
N GLU A 117 -16.82 18.33 5.19
CA GLU A 117 -17.28 19.04 4.01
C GLU A 117 -17.93 18.05 3.03
N LEU A 118 -19.27 18.08 2.99
CA LEU A 118 -20.07 17.33 2.01
C LEU A 118 -20.57 18.25 0.90
N HIS A 119 -20.41 17.81 -0.34
CA HIS A 119 -20.99 18.48 -1.51
C HIS A 119 -22.24 17.74 -1.97
N GLU A 120 -23.35 18.44 -2.21
CA GLU A 120 -24.61 17.82 -2.64
C GLU A 120 -24.46 16.99 -3.91
N GLU A 121 -23.57 17.38 -4.83
CA GLU A 121 -23.27 16.65 -6.08
C GLU A 121 -22.72 15.23 -5.84
N ARG A 122 -22.18 14.97 -4.64
CA ARG A 122 -21.63 13.67 -4.24
C ARG A 122 -22.68 12.76 -3.60
N ILE A 123 -23.89 13.27 -3.39
CA ILE A 123 -25.01 12.51 -2.83
C ILE A 123 -25.87 11.98 -3.98
N GLN A 124 -25.79 10.67 -4.20
CA GLN A 124 -26.52 9.96 -5.24
C GLN A 124 -27.86 9.47 -4.69
N ARG A 125 -28.94 10.23 -4.94
CA ARG A 125 -30.31 9.87 -4.52
C ARG A 125 -31.10 9.06 -5.57
N MET A 126 -30.63 9.05 -6.82
CA MET A 126 -31.32 8.40 -7.94
C MET A 126 -30.40 7.44 -8.70
N PRO A 127 -30.95 6.36 -9.29
CA PRO A 127 -30.18 5.47 -10.14
C PRO A 127 -29.73 6.15 -11.45
N PRO A 128 -28.61 5.73 -12.05
CA PRO A 128 -27.75 4.63 -11.62
C PRO A 128 -26.78 5.07 -10.52
N TRP A 129 -26.77 4.32 -9.43
CA TRP A 129 -25.85 4.57 -8.34
C TRP A 129 -24.48 3.95 -8.60
N LYS A 130 -23.43 4.58 -8.10
CA LYS A 130 -22.05 4.07 -8.10
C LYS A 130 -21.60 3.85 -6.67
N TYR A 131 -21.14 2.64 -6.37
CA TYR A 131 -20.64 2.27 -5.06
C TYR A 131 -19.56 1.19 -5.22
N LEU A 132 -18.36 1.40 -4.67
CA LEU A 132 -17.26 0.43 -4.70
C LEU A 132 -16.99 -0.19 -6.08
N GLY A 133 -16.95 0.63 -7.13
CA GLY A 133 -16.70 0.16 -8.49
C GLY A 133 -17.85 -0.64 -9.12
N LEU A 134 -19.02 -0.71 -8.48
CA LEU A 134 -20.26 -1.25 -9.03
C LEU A 134 -21.16 -0.12 -9.53
N LYS A 135 -21.97 -0.43 -10.55
CA LYS A 135 -23.09 0.39 -11.02
C LYS A 135 -24.37 -0.33 -10.65
N ILE A 136 -25.10 0.23 -9.69
CA ILE A 136 -26.35 -0.30 -9.17
C ILE A 136 -27.50 0.42 -9.90
N GLY A 137 -28.31 -0.36 -10.60
CA GLY A 137 -29.60 0.09 -11.16
C GLY A 137 -30.75 -0.41 -10.28
N LYS A 138 -31.99 -0.10 -10.69
CA LYS A 138 -33.19 -0.50 -9.93
C LYS A 138 -33.33 -2.01 -9.72
N ARG A 139 -32.85 -2.81 -10.68
CA ARG A 139 -32.99 -4.29 -10.69
C ARG A 139 -31.72 -5.04 -11.06
N THR A 140 -30.62 -4.32 -11.28
CA THR A 140 -29.38 -4.89 -11.84
C THR A 140 -28.18 -4.31 -11.12
N ILE A 141 -27.21 -5.15 -10.78
CA ILE A 141 -25.90 -4.71 -10.29
C ILE A 141 -24.88 -5.19 -11.32
N VAL A 142 -24.15 -4.24 -11.90
CA VAL A 142 -23.12 -4.55 -12.90
C VAL A 142 -21.79 -3.90 -12.48
N PRO A 143 -20.64 -4.56 -12.72
CA PRO A 143 -19.35 -3.91 -12.54
C PRO A 143 -19.24 -2.65 -13.41
N GLN A 144 -18.58 -1.61 -12.90
CA GLN A 144 -18.26 -0.44 -13.72
C GLN A 144 -17.31 -0.81 -14.86
N LYS A 145 -17.38 -0.06 -15.96
CA LYS A 145 -16.55 -0.30 -17.13
C LYS A 145 -15.08 -0.16 -16.75
N LEU A 146 -14.34 -1.27 -16.81
CA LEU A 146 -12.90 -1.25 -16.63
C LEU A 146 -12.23 -0.94 -17.95
N VAL A 147 -11.34 0.05 -17.93
CA VAL A 147 -10.47 0.37 -19.05
C VAL A 147 -9.16 -0.38 -18.83
N VAL A 148 -9.05 -1.53 -19.48
CA VAL A 148 -7.80 -2.29 -19.51
C VAL A 148 -6.89 -1.65 -20.56
N LYS A 149 -5.71 -1.21 -20.14
CA LYS A 149 -4.67 -0.77 -21.08
C LYS A 149 -3.96 -1.98 -21.65
N ASN A 150 -4.01 -2.15 -22.96
CA ASN A 150 -3.37 -3.27 -23.65
C ASN A 150 -1.87 -3.02 -23.91
N SER A 151 -1.38 -1.80 -23.66
CA SER A 151 0.02 -1.40 -23.84
C SER A 151 0.80 -1.52 -22.53
N ILE A 152 1.33 -2.71 -22.25
CA ILE A 152 2.18 -2.95 -21.08
C ILE A 152 3.64 -2.73 -21.50
N LYS A 153 4.29 -1.69 -20.96
CA LYS A 153 5.71 -1.38 -21.27
C LYS A 153 6.59 -1.39 -20.03
N ILE A 154 6.08 -0.95 -18.88
CA ILE A 154 6.84 -0.84 -17.63
C ILE A 154 6.21 -1.69 -16.52
N LEU A 155 6.97 -1.97 -15.46
CA LEU A 155 6.50 -2.73 -14.30
C LEU A 155 5.21 -2.13 -13.69
N ALA A 156 5.09 -0.80 -13.68
CA ALA A 156 3.88 -0.12 -13.21
C ALA A 156 2.64 -0.48 -14.04
N ASP A 157 2.78 -0.67 -15.36
CA ASP A 157 1.67 -1.09 -16.22
C ASP A 157 1.25 -2.53 -15.89
N VAL A 158 2.21 -3.42 -15.63
CA VAL A 158 1.94 -4.81 -15.20
C VAL A 158 1.22 -4.81 -13.84
N GLN A 159 1.67 -3.99 -12.90
CA GLN A 159 1.05 -3.85 -11.58
C GLN A 159 -0.39 -3.34 -11.69
N GLN A 160 -0.63 -2.31 -12.50
CA GLN A 160 -1.97 -1.77 -12.74
C GLN A 160 -2.89 -2.81 -13.40
N PHE A 161 -2.36 -3.57 -14.37
CA PHE A 161 -3.10 -4.62 -15.06
C PHE A 161 -3.47 -5.78 -14.10
N CYS A 162 -2.50 -6.28 -13.32
CA CYS A 162 -2.75 -7.33 -12.34
C CYS A 162 -3.74 -6.88 -11.26
N GLY A 163 -3.67 -5.63 -10.81
CA GLY A 163 -4.64 -5.07 -9.88
C GLY A 163 -6.06 -5.05 -10.45
N SER A 164 -6.19 -4.63 -11.71
CA SER A 164 -7.49 -4.61 -12.41
C SER A 164 -8.04 -6.02 -12.62
N LEU A 165 -7.20 -6.99 -12.97
CA LEU A 165 -7.59 -8.39 -13.11
C LEU A 165 -8.00 -9.03 -11.78
N ASN A 166 -7.23 -8.77 -10.72
CA ASN A 166 -7.57 -9.26 -9.38
C ASN A 166 -8.94 -8.76 -8.92
N TRP A 167 -9.30 -7.52 -9.28
CA TRP A 167 -10.61 -6.96 -8.99
C TRP A 167 -11.75 -7.71 -9.70
N VAL A 168 -11.60 -8.06 -10.98
CA VAL A 168 -12.65 -8.76 -11.74
C VAL A 168 -12.63 -10.27 -11.61
N ARG A 169 -11.58 -10.82 -11.00
CA ARG A 169 -11.33 -12.25 -10.90
C ARG A 169 -12.57 -13.03 -10.48
N SER A 170 -13.26 -12.57 -9.44
CA SER A 170 -14.47 -13.22 -8.90
C SER A 170 -15.66 -13.24 -9.86
N TRP A 171 -15.78 -12.24 -10.76
CA TRP A 171 -16.87 -12.20 -11.75
C TRP A 171 -16.53 -12.97 -13.03
N LEU A 172 -15.24 -13.08 -13.35
CA LEU A 172 -14.76 -13.81 -14.54
C LEU A 172 -14.50 -15.29 -14.26
N GLY A 173 -14.57 -15.74 -13.00
CA GLY A 173 -14.26 -17.11 -12.62
C GLY A 173 -12.79 -17.46 -12.79
N LEU A 174 -11.90 -16.47 -12.82
CA LEU A 174 -10.46 -16.68 -13.00
C LEU A 174 -9.86 -17.31 -11.74
N THR A 175 -9.09 -18.38 -11.92
CA THR A 175 -8.39 -19.05 -10.83
C THR A 175 -7.06 -18.36 -10.54
N THR A 176 -6.38 -18.77 -9.46
CA THR A 176 -5.04 -18.24 -9.17
C THR A 176 -4.07 -18.73 -10.23
N GLU A 177 -4.26 -19.98 -10.67
CA GLU A 177 -3.46 -20.66 -11.69
C GLU A 177 -3.51 -19.91 -13.04
N ASP A 178 -4.68 -19.39 -13.43
CA ASP A 178 -4.82 -18.59 -14.64
C ASP A 178 -4.02 -17.27 -14.60
N LEU A 179 -3.78 -16.73 -13.39
CA LEU A 179 -3.09 -15.46 -13.16
C LEU A 179 -1.61 -15.65 -12.78
N ASP A 180 -1.18 -16.87 -12.48
CA ASP A 180 0.19 -17.18 -12.06
C ASP A 180 1.28 -16.67 -13.04
N PRO A 181 1.12 -16.78 -14.37
CA PRO A 181 2.10 -16.23 -15.30
C PRO A 181 2.30 -14.71 -15.14
N LEU A 182 1.22 -13.98 -14.84
CA LEU A 182 1.26 -12.52 -14.65
C LEU A 182 1.92 -12.15 -13.33
N PHE A 183 1.63 -12.88 -12.24
CA PHE A 183 2.32 -12.68 -10.97
C PHE A 183 3.81 -12.98 -11.06
N ASN A 184 4.23 -13.92 -11.90
CA ASN A 184 5.64 -14.19 -12.15
C ASN A 184 6.35 -13.04 -12.87
N LEU A 185 5.65 -12.23 -13.68
CA LEU A 185 6.22 -11.01 -14.28
C LEU A 185 6.41 -9.88 -13.26
N LEU A 186 5.62 -9.85 -12.19
CA LEU A 186 5.77 -8.89 -11.08
C LEU A 186 6.93 -9.25 -10.15
N LYS A 187 7.25 -10.53 -10.07
CA LYS A 187 8.46 -11.03 -9.43
C LYS A 187 9.61 -10.67 -10.37
N GLY A 188 10.25 -9.52 -10.16
CA GLY A 188 11.47 -9.16 -10.88
C GLY A 188 12.51 -10.30 -10.86
N GLU A 189 13.58 -10.21 -11.67
CA GLU A 189 14.59 -11.26 -11.92
C GLU A 189 15.28 -11.92 -10.68
N ASN A 190 14.88 -11.61 -9.45
CA ASN A 190 15.41 -12.18 -8.22
C ASN A 190 14.55 -13.25 -7.53
N CYS A 191 13.36 -13.63 -8.02
CA CYS A 191 12.57 -14.68 -7.37
C CYS A 191 12.94 -16.12 -7.78
N GLN A 192 13.84 -16.31 -8.75
CA GLN A 192 14.37 -17.63 -9.13
C GLN A 192 15.78 -17.91 -8.59
N LEU A 193 16.37 -16.98 -7.84
CA LEU A 193 17.42 -17.36 -6.91
C LEU A 193 16.71 -18.09 -5.76
N GLN A 194 16.57 -19.40 -5.96
CA GLN A 194 16.89 -20.45 -5.00
C GLN A 194 16.91 -19.98 -3.54
N LEU A 195 16.26 -20.73 -2.66
CA LEU A 195 16.61 -20.85 -1.23
C LEU A 195 18.14 -21.10 -1.07
N LYS A 196 18.96 -20.11 -1.36
CA LYS A 196 20.36 -20.04 -0.99
C LYS A 196 20.29 -19.70 0.47
N ALA A 197 20.69 -20.65 1.30
CA ALA A 197 20.92 -20.44 2.72
C ALA A 197 21.46 -19.02 2.93
N LYS A 198 20.73 -18.19 3.69
CA LYS A 198 21.16 -16.83 3.97
C LYS A 198 22.53 -16.96 4.65
N PRO A 199 23.60 -16.38 4.08
CA PRO A 199 24.93 -16.61 4.61
C PRO A 199 24.97 -16.10 6.06
N PRO A 200 25.65 -16.82 6.97
CA PRO A 200 25.79 -16.34 8.33
C PRO A 200 26.45 -14.96 8.35
N VAL A 201 26.14 -14.17 9.36
CA VAL A 201 26.62 -12.79 9.51
C VAL A 201 27.37 -12.60 10.81
N MET A 202 28.34 -11.69 10.78
CA MET A 202 29.03 -11.15 11.93
C MET A 202 28.36 -9.84 12.34
N VAL A 203 28.09 -9.70 13.62
CA VAL A 203 27.35 -8.59 14.22
C VAL A 203 28.28 -7.87 15.17
N LYS A 204 28.44 -6.56 14.98
CA LYS A 204 29.26 -5.75 15.87
C LYS A 204 28.38 -5.14 16.96
N ASP A 205 28.72 -5.38 18.21
CA ASP A 205 27.98 -4.83 19.34
C ASP A 205 28.25 -3.32 19.47
N PRO A 206 27.21 -2.47 19.51
CA PRO A 206 27.37 -1.03 19.60
C PRO A 206 27.95 -0.56 20.94
N ALA A 207 27.77 -1.32 22.03
CA ALA A 207 28.26 -0.97 23.37
C ALA A 207 29.71 -1.38 23.59
N THR A 208 30.10 -2.59 23.19
CA THR A 208 31.45 -3.13 23.42
C THR A 208 32.39 -2.97 22.22
N ARG A 209 31.85 -2.65 21.03
CA ARG A 209 32.54 -2.64 19.73
C ARG A 209 33.15 -3.99 19.32
N GLU A 210 32.85 -5.05 20.05
CA GLU A 210 33.28 -6.41 19.74
C GLU A 210 32.43 -6.98 18.60
N THR A 211 32.99 -7.93 17.85
CA THR A 211 32.28 -8.57 16.73
C THR A 211 31.90 -9.99 17.12
N GLU A 212 30.61 -10.26 17.22
CA GLU A 212 30.01 -11.53 17.60
C GLU A 212 29.45 -12.27 16.37
N GLY A 213 29.49 -13.60 16.38
CA GLY A 213 29.00 -14.45 15.29
C GLY A 213 29.93 -15.64 15.01
N PRO A 214 29.59 -16.50 14.04
CA PRO A 214 28.54 -16.36 13.02
C PRO A 214 27.10 -16.53 13.56
N HIS A 215 26.17 -15.68 13.11
CA HIS A 215 24.74 -15.77 13.40
C HIS A 215 23.92 -15.95 12.13
N ASP A 216 22.80 -16.66 12.21
CA ASP A 216 21.93 -16.85 11.05
C ASP A 216 21.17 -15.56 10.73
N LEU A 217 21.24 -15.15 9.47
CA LEU A 217 20.53 -13.97 8.98
C LEU A 217 19.06 -14.34 8.71
N ILE A 218 18.13 -13.73 9.44
CA ILE A 218 16.69 -13.96 9.28
C ILE A 218 16.09 -13.00 8.26
N THR A 219 16.38 -11.70 8.33
CA THR A 219 15.91 -10.71 7.33
C THR A 219 16.73 -9.42 7.39
N TRP A 220 16.73 -8.66 6.29
CA TRP A 220 17.38 -7.36 6.16
C TRP A 220 16.44 -6.40 5.42
N GLY A 221 16.13 -5.24 6.03
CA GLY A 221 15.42 -4.15 5.37
C GLY A 221 15.37 -2.86 6.21
N HIS A 222 15.13 -1.71 5.57
CA HIS A 222 14.87 -0.42 6.23
C HIS A 222 15.92 0.02 7.28
N GLY A 223 17.19 -0.27 7.04
CA GLY A 223 18.30 0.13 7.93
C GLY A 223 18.58 -0.81 9.10
N TYR A 224 17.82 -1.91 9.23
CA TYR A 224 18.01 -2.90 10.29
C TYR A 224 18.10 -4.33 9.74
N THR A 225 18.72 -5.19 10.53
CA THR A 225 18.95 -6.60 10.25
C THR A 225 18.54 -7.42 11.46
N CYS A 226 17.75 -8.48 11.23
CA CYS A 226 17.38 -9.43 12.26
C CYS A 226 18.27 -10.68 12.14
N VAL A 227 18.93 -11.04 13.25
CA VAL A 227 19.80 -12.21 13.35
C VAL A 227 19.30 -13.15 14.46
N SER A 228 19.52 -14.45 14.29
CA SER A 228 19.31 -15.43 15.34
C SER A 228 20.58 -15.58 16.17
N THR A 229 20.54 -15.16 17.44
CA THR A 229 21.59 -15.40 18.43
C THR A 229 21.15 -16.49 19.41
N PRO A 230 22.07 -17.13 20.17
CA PRO A 230 21.71 -18.15 21.17
C PRO A 230 20.59 -17.75 22.16
N PRO A 231 20.50 -16.50 22.66
CA PRO A 231 19.39 -16.07 23.52
C PRO A 231 18.09 -15.72 22.77
N GLY A 232 18.08 -15.67 21.44
CA GLY A 232 16.88 -15.37 20.65
C GLY A 232 17.12 -14.46 19.43
N LEU A 233 16.07 -13.83 18.93
CA LEU A 233 16.17 -12.90 17.80
C LEU A 233 16.69 -11.54 18.26
N LYS A 234 17.79 -11.06 17.65
CA LYS A 234 18.38 -9.74 17.92
C LYS A 234 18.22 -8.85 16.69
N TRP A 235 17.70 -7.65 16.88
CA TRP A 235 17.64 -6.60 15.85
C TRP A 235 18.86 -5.70 15.97
N VAL A 236 19.59 -5.53 14.88
CA VAL A 236 20.83 -4.74 14.84
C VAL A 236 20.80 -3.81 13.64
N PRO A 237 21.29 -2.56 13.75
CA PRO A 237 21.35 -1.68 12.59
C PRO A 237 22.27 -2.29 11.51
N ALA A 238 21.83 -2.21 10.26
CA ALA A 238 22.44 -2.94 9.14
C ALA A 238 23.91 -2.57 8.89
N GLU A 239 24.32 -1.36 9.28
CA GLU A 239 25.70 -0.88 9.17
C GLU A 239 26.69 -1.63 10.09
N TRP A 240 26.19 -2.28 11.15
CA TRP A 240 26.99 -3.07 12.11
C TRP A 240 26.99 -4.57 11.78
N VAL A 241 26.39 -4.98 10.65
CA VAL A 241 26.30 -6.37 10.23
C VAL A 241 27.11 -6.59 8.97
N LYS A 242 27.98 -7.61 8.97
CA LYS A 242 28.81 -7.99 7.82
C LYS A 242 28.62 -9.47 7.48
N PRO A 243 28.62 -9.86 6.19
CA PRO A 243 28.62 -11.27 5.82
C PRO A 243 29.83 -12.01 6.41
N PHE A 244 29.62 -13.19 6.98
CA PHE A 244 30.71 -14.07 7.41
C PHE A 244 31.38 -14.68 6.18
N ILE A 245 32.69 -14.49 6.05
CA ILE A 245 33.51 -15.11 5.01
C ILE A 245 34.34 -16.21 5.69
N PRO A 246 34.08 -17.50 5.41
CA PRO A 246 34.90 -18.58 5.93
C PRO A 246 36.35 -18.40 5.48
N LYS A 247 37.32 -18.50 6.40
CA LYS A 247 38.74 -18.55 6.04
C LYS A 247 39.00 -19.89 5.35
N THR A 248 38.95 -19.94 4.03
CA THR A 248 39.35 -21.14 3.27
C THR A 248 40.85 -21.39 3.41
N ALA A 249 41.23 -22.58 3.88
CA ALA A 249 42.54 -23.13 3.60
C ALA A 249 42.64 -23.44 2.10
N LYS A 250 43.60 -22.80 1.43
CA LYS A 250 43.96 -22.86 -0.01
C LYS A 250 42.89 -22.35 -1.01
N PRO A 251 43.28 -21.50 -1.99
CA PRO A 251 42.40 -21.09 -3.08
C PRO A 251 42.25 -22.23 -4.10
N PRO A 252 41.04 -22.45 -4.67
CA PRO A 252 40.89 -23.22 -5.90
C PRO A 252 41.50 -22.42 -7.07
N ALA A 253 42.15 -23.15 -7.98
CA ALA A 253 42.85 -22.61 -9.14
C ALA A 253 42.05 -21.55 -9.92
N GLU A 254 42.74 -20.49 -10.32
CA GLU A 254 42.23 -19.43 -11.19
C GLU A 254 41.57 -20.02 -12.45
N ALA A 255 40.27 -19.75 -12.63
CA ALA A 255 39.64 -19.82 -13.94
C ALA A 255 39.70 -18.42 -14.60
N PRO A 256 40.14 -18.28 -15.86
CA PRO A 256 40.62 -17.02 -16.40
C PRO A 256 39.47 -16.17 -16.97
N GLN A 257 38.99 -15.18 -16.21
CA GLN A 257 38.10 -14.14 -16.77
C GLN A 257 38.63 -12.70 -16.66
N VAL A 258 39.82 -12.48 -16.11
CA VAL A 258 40.41 -11.13 -16.00
C VAL A 258 41.45 -10.84 -17.10
N ALA A 259 41.93 -11.85 -17.84
CA ALA A 259 42.89 -11.66 -18.94
C ALA A 259 42.26 -11.06 -20.23
N SER A 260 40.94 -11.16 -20.43
CA SER A 260 40.24 -10.67 -21.63
C SER A 260 40.10 -9.14 -21.69
N ALA A 261 40.05 -8.47 -20.53
CA ALA A 261 39.91 -7.01 -20.45
C ALA A 261 41.25 -6.28 -20.61
N ALA A 262 42.34 -6.85 -20.09
CA ALA A 262 43.69 -6.28 -20.21
C ALA A 262 44.30 -6.47 -21.61
N TRP A 263 43.97 -7.56 -22.32
CA TRP A 263 44.42 -7.80 -23.70
C TRP A 263 43.79 -6.81 -24.71
N ARG A 264 42.51 -6.44 -24.54
CA ARG A 264 41.83 -5.48 -25.42
C ARG A 264 42.29 -4.03 -25.26
N ARG A 265 42.90 -3.65 -24.13
CA ARG A 265 43.50 -2.31 -23.94
C ARG A 265 44.92 -2.17 -24.48
N ARG A 266 45.69 -3.26 -24.63
CA ARG A 266 47.07 -3.21 -25.14
C ARG A 266 47.17 -3.19 -26.68
N LYS A 267 46.14 -3.67 -27.40
CA LYS A 267 46.12 -3.70 -28.88
C LYS A 267 45.62 -2.42 -29.56
N ARG A 268 45.29 -1.36 -28.80
CA ARG A 268 44.85 -0.04 -29.31
C ARG A 268 45.91 1.07 -29.21
N ARG A 269 47.17 0.75 -28.86
CA ARG A 269 48.26 1.74 -28.73
C ARG A 269 49.51 1.48 -29.57
N THR A 270 49.46 0.56 -30.53
CA THR A 270 50.50 0.39 -31.56
C THR A 270 49.80 0.18 -32.90
N PHE A 271 50.29 0.86 -33.96
CA PHE A 271 49.63 1.23 -35.23
C PHE A 271 48.63 2.39 -35.04
N SER A 272 48.80 3.61 -35.54
CA SER A 272 49.63 4.23 -36.60
C SER A 272 49.25 5.74 -36.55
N PHE A 273 50.09 6.76 -36.79
CA PHE A 273 51.36 6.93 -37.51
C PHE A 273 52.34 7.74 -36.66
#